data_AF-A0A848M108-F1
#
_entry.id   AF-A0A848M108-F1
#
_cell.length_a   1.000
_cell.length_b   1.000
_cell.length_c   1.000
_cell.angle_alpha   90.00
_cell.angle_beta   90.00
_cell.angle_gamma   90.00
#
_symmetry.space_group_name_H-M   'P 1'
#
loop_
_entity.id
_entity.type
_entity.pdbx_description
1 polymer ?
#
loop_
_entity_poly.entity_id
_entity_poly.type
_entity_poly.pdbx_seq_one_letter_code
_entity_poly.pdbx_strand_id
1 'polypeptide(L)'
;MLRISKVQLDAFLLHDPKEFAEFMVQHLQEESPGLIDRIEPDLLREMIINGLERGRSHGLQSAEVLASFVSVMFHIAPNFDEHPDIRKALRDTRVPEPERMNRLFDSVPEKAWDEAEKQYDPDAWFPELREQQD
;
A
#
# COMPACT_ATOMS: atom_id res chain seq x y z
N MET A 1 -10.56 17.58 -3.17
CA MET A 1 -11.63 16.73 -3.76
C MET A 1 -11.28 16.41 -5.21
N LEU A 2 -10.35 15.48 -5.36
CA LEU A 2 -10.03 14.83 -6.64
C LEU A 2 -11.26 14.08 -7.17
N ARG A 3 -11.68 14.40 -8.40
CA ARG A 3 -12.71 13.68 -9.16
C ARG A 3 -12.02 12.79 -10.19
N ILE A 4 -11.35 11.74 -9.73
CA ILE A 4 -10.79 10.70 -10.61
C ILE A 4 -11.73 9.51 -10.57
N SER A 5 -12.13 9.03 -11.75
CA SER A 5 -12.94 7.82 -11.87
C SER A 5 -12.08 6.56 -11.76
N LYS A 6 -12.66 5.45 -11.32
CA LYS A 6 -11.99 4.13 -11.25
C LYS A 6 -11.26 3.78 -12.56
N VAL A 7 -11.90 4.01 -13.70
CA VAL A 7 -11.33 3.74 -15.03
C VAL A 7 -10.08 4.57 -15.31
N GLN A 8 -10.04 5.83 -14.89
CA GLN A 8 -8.86 6.69 -15.06
C GLN A 8 -7.72 6.25 -14.14
N LEU A 9 -8.04 5.82 -12.92
CA LEU A 9 -7.04 5.36 -11.96
C LEU A 9 -6.40 4.02 -12.40
N ASP A 10 -7.21 3.09 -12.90
CA ASP A 10 -6.71 1.85 -13.49
C ASP A 10 -5.88 2.11 -14.75
N ALA A 11 -6.23 3.12 -15.56
CA ALA A 11 -5.44 3.52 -16.73
C ALA A 11 -4.04 4.03 -16.34
N PHE A 12 -3.89 4.75 -15.23
CA PHE A 12 -2.58 5.18 -14.75
C PHE A 12 -1.67 3.97 -14.47
N LEU A 13 -2.19 2.94 -13.81
CA LEU A 13 -1.41 1.72 -13.53
C LEU A 13 -1.00 0.95 -14.79
N LEU A 14 -1.79 1.02 -15.86
CA LEU A 14 -1.51 0.34 -17.12
C LEU A 14 -0.47 1.08 -17.99
N HIS A 15 -0.34 2.39 -17.84
CA HIS A 15 0.44 3.23 -18.75
C HIS A 15 1.68 3.84 -18.12
N ASP A 16 1.59 4.35 -16.88
CA ASP A 16 2.73 4.96 -16.18
C ASP A 16 2.52 4.90 -14.65
N PRO A 17 3.27 4.06 -13.91
CA PRO A 17 3.25 4.03 -12.45
C PRO A 17 3.51 5.39 -11.79
N LYS A 18 4.21 6.31 -12.48
CA LYS A 18 4.46 7.67 -11.97
C LYS A 18 3.17 8.49 -11.87
N GLU A 19 2.26 8.36 -12.83
CA GLU A 19 0.97 9.07 -12.77
C GLU A 19 0.14 8.60 -11.57
N PHE A 20 0.20 7.30 -11.25
CA PHE A 20 -0.41 6.77 -10.04
C PHE A 20 0.30 7.29 -8.78
N ALA A 21 1.63 7.36 -8.79
CA ALA A 21 2.39 7.92 -7.67
C ALA A 21 2.02 9.39 -7.41
N GLU A 22 1.90 10.22 -8.45
CA GLU A 22 1.39 11.60 -8.35
C GLU A 22 0.01 11.66 -7.70
N PHE A 23 -0.91 10.80 -8.17
CA PHE A 23 -2.24 10.69 -7.59
C PHE A 23 -2.19 10.36 -6.09
N MET A 24 -1.37 9.38 -5.70
CA MET A 24 -1.23 8.98 -4.30
C MET A 24 -0.59 10.05 -3.43
N VAL A 25 0.42 10.78 -3.94
CA VAL A 25 1.00 11.92 -3.24
C VAL A 25 -0.09 12.95 -2.93
N GLN A 26 -0.91 13.30 -3.92
CA GLN A 26 -1.99 14.25 -3.71
C GLN A 26 -3.04 13.71 -2.74
N HIS A 27 -3.40 12.43 -2.83
CA HIS A 27 -4.35 11.79 -1.92
C HIS A 27 -3.85 11.82 -0.46
N LEU A 28 -2.59 11.44 -0.22
CA LEU A 28 -1.98 11.47 1.12
C LEU A 28 -1.83 12.89 1.65
N GLN A 29 -1.54 13.86 0.79
CA GLN A 29 -1.47 15.28 1.16
C GLN A 29 -2.84 15.85 1.56
N GLU A 30 -3.92 15.42 0.91
CA GLU A 30 -5.30 15.84 1.23
C GLU A 30 -5.82 15.18 2.51
N GLU A 31 -5.64 13.87 2.66
CA GLU A 31 -6.26 13.10 3.75
C GLU A 31 -5.39 12.97 5.01
N SER A 32 -4.07 12.95 4.87
CA SER A 32 -3.14 12.67 5.98
C SER A 32 -1.78 13.36 5.79
N PRO A 33 -1.76 14.70 5.70
CA PRO A 33 -0.52 15.44 5.40
C PRO A 33 0.59 15.18 6.42
N GLY A 34 0.26 14.88 7.68
CA GLY A 34 1.25 14.60 8.73
C GLY A 34 2.02 13.29 8.55
N LEU A 35 1.58 12.38 7.68
CA LEU A 35 2.31 11.14 7.37
C LEU A 35 3.46 11.38 6.38
N ILE A 36 3.38 12.44 5.59
CA ILE A 36 4.30 12.70 4.47
C ILE A 36 5.03 14.04 4.57
N ASP A 37 4.76 14.85 5.59
CA ASP A 37 5.26 16.23 5.76
C ASP A 37 6.80 16.34 5.77
N ARG A 38 7.49 15.28 6.16
CA ARG A 38 8.95 15.20 6.32
C ARG A 38 9.63 14.33 5.27
N ILE A 39 8.88 13.82 4.30
CA ILE A 39 9.41 12.93 3.27
C ILE A 39 9.69 13.77 2.02
N GLU A 40 10.93 13.68 1.51
CA GLU A 40 11.29 14.35 0.27
C GLU A 40 10.42 13.84 -0.91
N PRO A 41 9.96 14.70 -1.83
CA PRO A 41 8.98 14.32 -2.85
C PRO A 41 9.42 13.14 -3.73
N ASP A 42 10.69 13.09 -4.13
CA ASP A 42 11.21 12.01 -4.98
C ASP A 42 11.26 10.68 -4.21
N LEU A 43 11.63 10.73 -2.93
CA LEU A 43 11.61 9.57 -2.03
C LEU A 43 10.18 9.07 -1.81
N LEU A 44 9.23 9.98 -1.60
CA LEU A 44 7.82 9.64 -1.43
C LEU A 44 7.25 8.91 -2.65
N ARG A 45 7.62 9.35 -3.86
CA ARG A 45 7.24 8.68 -5.11
C ARG A 45 7.80 7.27 -5.19
N GLU A 46 9.07 7.10 -4.84
CA GLU A 46 9.74 5.81 -4.83
C GLU A 46 9.08 4.85 -3.83
N MET A 47 8.80 5.31 -2.61
CA MET A 47 8.05 4.56 -1.59
C MET A 47 6.69 4.09 -2.11
N ILE A 48 5.94 4.98 -2.79
CA ILE A 48 4.65 4.62 -3.38
C ILE A 48 4.82 3.56 -4.46
N ILE A 49 5.76 3.74 -5.39
CA ILE A 49 6.01 2.80 -6.49
C ILE A 49 6.40 1.42 -5.94
N ASN A 50 7.30 1.36 -4.96
CA ASN A 50 7.69 0.12 -4.32
C ASN A 50 6.53 -0.53 -3.55
N GLY A 51 5.69 0.27 -2.89
CA GLY A 51 4.45 -0.19 -2.26
C GLY A 51 3.47 -0.81 -3.26
N LEU A 52 3.40 -0.30 -4.49
CA LEU A 52 2.56 -0.90 -5.55
C LEU A 52 3.08 -2.27 -5.97
N GLU A 53 4.38 -2.40 -6.21
CA GLU A 53 4.98 -3.68 -6.57
C GLU A 53 4.81 -4.70 -5.43
N ARG A 54 4.95 -4.25 -4.18
CA ARG A 54 4.68 -5.06 -3.00
C ARG A 54 3.22 -5.53 -2.98
N GLY A 55 2.25 -4.64 -3.14
CA GLY A 55 0.83 -5.01 -3.22
C GLY A 55 0.52 -5.99 -4.37
N ARG A 56 1.14 -5.78 -5.54
CA ARG A 56 1.03 -6.68 -6.70
C ARG A 56 1.52 -8.10 -6.39
N SER A 57 2.54 -8.25 -5.54
CA SER A 57 3.03 -9.56 -5.09
C SER A 57 2.00 -10.38 -4.29
N HIS A 58 0.96 -9.73 -3.73
CA HIS A 58 -0.18 -10.40 -3.10
C HIS A 58 -1.33 -10.70 -4.09
N GLY A 59 -1.14 -10.42 -5.39
CA GLY A 59 -2.16 -10.59 -6.42
C GLY A 59 -3.22 -9.50 -6.42
N LEU A 60 -2.91 -8.33 -5.85
CA LEU A 60 -3.74 -7.12 -5.96
C LEU A 60 -3.45 -6.44 -7.29
N GLN A 61 -4.47 -5.94 -7.97
CA GLN A 61 -4.34 -5.48 -9.36
C GLN A 61 -5.10 -4.19 -9.62
N SER A 62 -6.25 -4.00 -8.97
CA SER A 62 -7.05 -2.79 -9.17
C SER A 62 -6.43 -1.61 -8.44
N ALA A 63 -6.55 -0.44 -9.04
CA ALA A 63 -5.88 0.75 -8.56
C ALA A 63 -6.44 1.24 -7.22
N GLU A 64 -7.74 1.02 -6.99
CA GLU A 64 -8.41 1.29 -5.71
C GLU A 64 -7.87 0.40 -4.58
N VAL A 65 -7.67 -0.89 -4.84
CA VAL A 65 -7.15 -1.84 -3.86
C VAL A 65 -5.67 -1.57 -3.59
N LEU A 66 -4.89 -1.27 -4.62
CA LEU A 66 -3.48 -0.90 -4.48
C LEU A 66 -3.29 0.43 -3.75
N ALA A 67 -4.12 1.44 -4.03
CA ALA A 67 -4.16 2.68 -3.26
C ALA A 67 -4.44 2.41 -1.78
N SER A 68 -5.46 1.58 -1.50
CA SER A 68 -5.79 1.19 -0.12
C SER A 68 -4.63 0.46 0.57
N PHE A 69 -3.96 -0.45 -0.12
CA PHE A 69 -2.80 -1.17 0.40
C PHE A 69 -1.65 -0.23 0.74
N VAL A 70 -1.28 0.66 -0.17
CA VAL A 70 -0.20 1.65 0.03
C VAL A 70 -0.57 2.62 1.17
N SER A 71 -1.83 3.07 1.25
CA SER A 71 -2.28 3.90 2.36
C SER A 71 -2.09 3.20 3.71
N VAL A 72 -2.39 1.89 3.82
CA VAL A 72 -2.14 1.13 5.05
C VAL A 72 -0.64 1.04 5.38
N MET A 73 0.23 0.91 4.38
CA MET A 73 1.69 0.94 4.59
C MET A 73 2.15 2.23 5.29
N PHE A 74 1.59 3.38 4.90
CA PHE A 74 1.88 4.67 5.55
C PHE A 74 1.27 4.80 6.95
N HIS A 75 0.10 4.21 7.19
CA HIS A 75 -0.63 4.38 8.46
C HIS A 75 -0.19 3.41 9.56
N ILE A 76 0.18 2.18 9.19
CA ILE A 76 0.48 1.11 10.14
C ILE A 76 1.98 0.80 10.12
N ALA A 77 2.44 0.21 9.03
CA ALA A 77 3.84 -0.13 8.81
C ALA A 77 4.04 -0.55 7.33
N PRO A 78 5.18 -0.25 6.70
CA PRO A 78 5.49 -0.72 5.34
C PRO A 78 5.46 -2.24 5.18
N ASN A 79 5.76 -2.97 6.24
CA ASN A 79 5.79 -4.42 6.29
C ASN A 79 4.54 -5.03 6.96
N PHE A 80 3.44 -4.29 7.11
CA PHE A 80 2.24 -4.80 7.79
C PHE A 80 1.72 -6.13 7.20
N ASP A 81 1.89 -6.31 5.90
CA ASP A 81 1.51 -7.49 5.13
C ASP A 81 2.34 -8.75 5.44
N GLU A 82 3.44 -8.62 6.19
CA GLU A 82 4.25 -9.75 6.66
C GLU A 82 3.60 -10.47 7.84
N HIS A 83 2.73 -9.78 8.58
CA HIS A 83 2.00 -10.38 9.69
C HIS A 83 1.15 -11.57 9.19
N PRO A 84 1.22 -12.76 9.83
CA PRO A 84 0.61 -13.98 9.30
C PRO A 84 -0.89 -13.86 8.98
N ASP A 85 -1.66 -13.21 9.86
CA ASP A 85 -3.12 -13.06 9.69
C ASP A 85 -3.47 -12.07 8.56
N ILE A 86 -2.72 -10.98 8.44
CA ILE A 86 -2.88 -9.96 7.40
C ILE A 86 -2.54 -10.57 6.04
N ARG A 87 -1.38 -11.23 5.95
CA ARG A 87 -0.92 -11.93 4.74
C ARG A 87 -1.94 -12.97 4.26
N LYS A 88 -2.52 -13.73 5.19
CA LYS A 88 -3.53 -14.74 4.90
C LYS A 88 -4.79 -14.12 4.32
N ALA A 89 -5.26 -13.00 4.87
CA ALA A 89 -6.42 -12.28 4.34
C ALA A 89 -6.14 -11.70 2.94
N LEU A 90 -4.98 -11.08 2.73
CA LEU A 90 -4.58 -10.52 1.43
C LEU A 90 -4.52 -11.57 0.31
N ARG A 91 -4.12 -12.80 0.65
CA ARG A 91 -3.94 -13.90 -0.30
C ARG A 91 -5.13 -14.87 -0.37
N ASP A 92 -6.26 -14.54 0.26
CA ASP A 92 -7.44 -15.40 0.24
C ASP A 92 -8.14 -15.35 -1.14
N THR A 93 -7.85 -16.34 -1.99
CA THR A 93 -8.42 -16.43 -3.35
C THR A 93 -9.91 -16.75 -3.38
N ARG A 94 -10.52 -17.07 -2.23
CA ARG A 94 -11.98 -17.23 -2.13
C ARG A 94 -12.71 -15.89 -2.11
N VAL A 95 -11.98 -14.80 -1.83
CA VAL A 95 -12.49 -13.43 -1.83
C VAL A 95 -12.04 -12.76 -3.14
N PRO A 96 -12.98 -12.19 -3.92
CA PRO A 96 -12.66 -11.37 -5.08
C PRO A 96 -11.67 -10.25 -4.71
N GLU A 97 -10.69 -9.99 -5.56
CA GLU A 97 -9.65 -8.98 -5.30
C GLU A 97 -10.18 -7.60 -4.85
N PRO A 98 -11.23 -7.04 -5.48
CA PRO A 98 -11.80 -5.75 -5.06
C PRO A 98 -12.34 -5.73 -3.62
N GLU A 99 -12.67 -6.90 -3.06
CA GLU A 99 -13.23 -7.04 -1.71
C GLU A 99 -12.17 -7.38 -0.66
N ARG A 100 -10.94 -7.72 -1.06
CA ARG A 100 -9.93 -8.27 -0.13
C ARG A 100 -9.50 -7.27 0.93
N MET A 101 -9.31 -6.00 0.58
CA MET A 101 -8.95 -4.97 1.56
C MET A 101 -10.08 -4.73 2.56
N ASN A 102 -11.33 -4.63 2.10
CA ASN A 102 -12.49 -4.51 3.00
C ASN A 102 -12.58 -5.72 3.93
N ARG A 103 -12.46 -6.92 3.38
CA ARG A 103 -12.49 -8.16 4.16
C ARG A 103 -11.36 -8.22 5.18
N LEU A 104 -10.18 -7.70 4.84
CA LEU A 104 -9.03 -7.65 5.71
C LEU A 104 -9.29 -6.75 6.93
N PHE A 105 -9.88 -5.57 6.75
CA PHE A 105 -10.29 -4.72 7.88
C PHE A 105 -11.39 -5.37 8.75
N ASP A 106 -12.31 -6.14 8.14
CA ASP A 106 -13.40 -6.79 8.87
C ASP A 106 -13.00 -8.05 9.63
N SER A 107 -11.94 -8.74 9.21
CA SER A 107 -11.64 -10.11 9.66
C SER A 107 -10.31 -10.30 10.35
N VAL A 108 -9.36 -9.37 10.16
CA VAL A 108 -8.09 -9.40 10.89
C VAL A 108 -8.32 -8.85 12.31
N PRO A 109 -7.97 -9.59 13.38
CA PRO A 109 -8.11 -9.10 14.74
C PRO A 109 -7.29 -7.84 14.99
N GLU A 110 -7.80 -6.90 15.81
CA GLU A 110 -7.09 -5.67 16.21
C GLU A 110 -5.66 -5.94 16.71
N LYS A 111 -5.48 -7.01 17.50
CA LYS A 111 -4.17 -7.43 17.99
C LYS A 111 -3.13 -7.67 16.88
N ALA A 112 -3.54 -8.20 15.74
CA ALA A 112 -2.63 -8.44 14.61
C ALA A 112 -2.14 -7.12 13.99
N TRP A 113 -2.98 -6.08 14.02
CA TRP A 113 -2.61 -4.74 13.58
C TRP A 113 -1.62 -4.09 14.55
N ASP A 114 -1.87 -4.18 15.85
CA ASP A 114 -0.92 -3.69 16.88
C ASP A 114 0.44 -4.39 16.77
N GLU A 115 0.44 -5.69 16.50
CA GLU A 115 1.66 -6.48 16.34
C GLU A 115 2.42 -6.13 15.07
N ALA A 116 1.71 -5.85 13.97
CA ALA A 116 2.29 -5.35 12.73
C ALA A 116 2.93 -3.97 12.91
N GLU A 117 2.24 -3.04 13.55
CA GLU A 117 2.77 -1.70 13.85
C GLU A 117 4.03 -1.77 14.74
N LYS A 118 4.03 -2.62 15.78
CA LYS A 118 5.21 -2.81 16.65
C LYS A 118 6.42 -3.41 15.94
N GLN A 119 6.20 -4.09 14.81
CA GLN A 119 7.24 -4.70 13.99
C GLN A 119 7.64 -3.81 12.81
N TYR A 120 7.34 -2.51 12.86
CA TYR A 120 7.69 -1.54 11.82
C TYR A 120 9.14 -1.70 11.33
N ASP A 121 9.28 -1.93 10.02
CA ASP A 121 10.56 -2.07 9.33
C ASP A 121 10.68 -1.04 8.18
N PRO A 122 11.41 0.08 8.35
CA PRO A 122 11.54 1.09 7.31
C PRO A 122 12.15 0.57 6.00
N ASP A 123 12.98 -0.47 6.06
CA ASP A 123 13.65 -1.02 4.88
C ASP A 123 12.65 -1.76 3.96
N ALA A 124 11.44 -2.08 4.45
CA ALA A 124 10.39 -2.68 3.65
C ALA A 124 9.81 -1.75 2.57
N TRP A 125 10.10 -0.45 2.63
CA TRP A 125 9.85 0.49 1.53
C TRP A 125 10.82 0.31 0.35
N PHE A 126 11.99 -0.27 0.57
CA PHE A 126 13.11 -0.33 -0.39
C PHE A 126 13.65 -1.77 -0.48
N PRO A 127 13.02 -2.66 -1.26
CA PRO A 127 13.40 -4.07 -1.34
C PRO A 127 14.89 -4.27 -1.70
N GLU A 128 15.46 -3.40 -2.53
CA GLU A 128 16.87 -3.38 -2.89
C GLU A 128 17.84 -3.23 -1.72
N LEU A 129 17.42 -2.62 -0.60
CA LEU A 129 18.22 -2.51 0.62
C LEU A 129 18.23 -3.82 1.40
N ARG A 130 17.15 -4.60 1.33
CA ARG A 130 17.02 -5.92 1.99
C ARG A 130 17.81 -7.00 1.26
N GLU A 131 17.80 -6.99 -0.07
CA GLU A 131 18.55 -7.95 -0.90
C GLU A 131 20.07 -7.86 -0.73
N GLN A 132 20.60 -6.74 -0.23
CA GLN A 132 22.03 -6.55 0.00
C GLN A 132 22.51 -7.06 1.37
N GLN A 133 21.58 -7.50 2.23
CA GLN A 133 21.88 -7.97 3.59
C GLN A 133 21.89 -9.51 3.71
N ASP A 134 21.46 -10.23 2.67
CA ASP A 134 21.47 -11.70 2.55
C ASP A 134 22.69 -12.23 1.77
#